data_AF-A0A529MI02-F1
#
_entry.id   AF-A0A529MI02-F1
#
_cell.length_a   1.000
_cell.length_b   1.000
_cell.length_c   1.000
_cell.angle_alpha   90.00
_cell.angle_beta   90.00
_cell.angle_gamma   90.00
#
_symmetry.space_group_name_H-M   'P 1'
#
loop_
_entity.id
_entity.type
_entity.pdbx_description
1 polymer ?
#
loop_
_entity_poly.entity_id
_entity_poly.type
_entity_poly.pdbx_seq_one_letter_code
_entity_poly.pdbx_strand_id
1 'polypeptide(L)' 'KDRFHCGIGHDAQFIESQIMVELLLIMKAKGIIALPIHDALMVPWSAAATAKDAMLSVFQRMTGVKGIVTRSGV' A
#
# COMPACT_ATOMS: atom_id res chain seq x y z
N LYS A 1 19.33 -11.06 -19.91
CA LYS A 1 18.24 -11.46 -20.82
C LYS A 1 17.08 -10.52 -20.53
N ASP A 2 16.56 -9.84 -21.55
CA ASP A 2 15.45 -8.90 -21.41
C ASP A 2 14.19 -9.63 -20.87
N ARG A 3 13.43 -8.97 -20.00
CA ARG A 3 12.19 -9.49 -19.38
C ARG A 3 10.94 -8.67 -19.73
N PHE A 4 11.02 -7.77 -20.71
CA PHE A 4 9.85 -7.05 -21.23
C PHE A 4 8.81 -8.03 -21.81
N HIS A 5 7.53 -7.69 -21.64
CA HIS A 5 6.36 -8.47 -22.10
C HIS A 5 6.25 -9.90 -21.56
N CYS A 6 6.99 -10.26 -20.50
CA CYS A 6 6.91 -11.58 -19.85
C CYS A 6 5.81 -11.68 -18.78
N GLY A 7 4.92 -10.68 -18.66
CA GLY A 7 3.84 -10.69 -17.66
C GLY A 7 4.26 -10.33 -16.23
N ILE A 8 5.56 -10.26 -15.92
CA ILE A 8 6.09 -9.96 -14.57
C ILE A 8 5.54 -8.63 -14.01
N GLY A 9 5.30 -7.63 -14.86
CA GLY A 9 4.68 -6.38 -14.45
C GLY A 9 3.24 -6.57 -13.93
N HIS A 10 2.46 -7.48 -14.53
CA HIS A 10 1.12 -7.80 -14.07
C HIS A 10 1.13 -8.55 -12.73
N ASP A 11 2.12 -9.43 -12.52
CA ASP A 11 2.29 -10.10 -11.23
C ASP A 11 2.58 -9.09 -10.12
N ALA A 12 3.45 -8.12 -10.39
CA ALA A 12 3.74 -7.03 -9.46
C ALA A 12 2.50 -6.16 -9.18
N GLN A 13 1.77 -5.76 -10.22
CA GLN A 13 0.52 -5.01 -10.09
C GLN A 13 -0.54 -5.78 -9.29
N PHE A 14 -0.61 -7.10 -9.46
CA PHE A 14 -1.52 -7.94 -8.69
C PHE A 14 -1.15 -7.91 -7.21
N ILE A 15 0.13 -8.07 -6.87
CA ILE A 15 0.61 -7.98 -5.47
C ILE A 15 0.28 -6.59 -4.89
N GLU A 16 0.54 -5.50 -5.62
CA GLU A 16 0.18 -4.13 -5.21
C GLU A 16 -1.31 -3.98 -4.92
N SER A 17 -2.17 -4.57 -5.77
CA SER A 17 -3.62 -4.55 -5.55
C SER A 17 -4.04 -5.28 -4.26
N GLN A 18 -3.40 -6.42 -3.95
CA GLN A 18 -3.69 -7.18 -2.73
C GLN A 18 -3.25 -6.42 -1.47
N ILE A 19 -2.09 -5.77 -1.54
CA ILE A 19 -1.61 -4.86 -0.48
C ILE A 19 -2.64 -3.76 -0.23
N MET A 20 -3.15 -3.13 -1.30
CA MET A 20 -4.13 -2.06 -1.18
C MET A 20 -5.45 -2.56 -0.54
N VAL A 21 -5.96 -3.71 -0.97
CA VAL A 21 -7.16 -4.33 -0.38
C VAL A 21 -6.98 -4.55 1.13
N GLU A 22 -5.84 -5.11 1.54
CA GLU A 22 -5.58 -5.36 2.95
C GLU A 22 -5.49 -4.07 3.77
N LEU A 23 -4.87 -3.02 3.22
CA LEU A 23 -4.81 -1.71 3.88
C LEU A 23 -6.20 -1.11 4.10
N LEU A 24 -7.09 -1.18 3.10
CA LEU A 24 -8.45 -0.69 3.22
C LEU A 24 -9.23 -1.45 4.31
N LEU A 25 -9.04 -2.77 4.40
CA LEU A 25 -9.64 -3.59 5.45
C LEU A 25 -9.10 -3.22 6.85
N ILE A 26 -7.79 -3.00 6.99
CA ILE A 26 -7.17 -2.56 8.24
C ILE A 26 -7.71 -1.18 8.66
N MET A 27 -7.76 -0.22 7.74
CA MET A 27 -8.29 1.13 8.03
C MET A 27 -9.76 1.06 8.44
N LYS A 28 -10.57 0.29 7.71
CA LYS A 28 -11.98 0.07 8.04
C LYS A 28 -12.15 -0.55 9.43
N ALA A 29 -11.37 -1.57 9.77
CA ALA A 29 -11.41 -2.20 11.09
C ALA A 29 -11.03 -1.24 12.23
N LYS A 30 -10.21 -0.23 11.94
CA LYS A 30 -9.81 0.83 12.86
C LYS A 30 -10.77 2.03 12.87
N GLY A 31 -11.85 2.00 12.09
CA GLY A 31 -12.78 3.13 11.96
C GLY A 31 -12.20 4.32 11.21
N ILE A 32 -11.13 4.13 10.42
CA ILE A 32 -10.48 5.17 9.64
C ILE A 32 -11.02 5.11 8.20
N ILE A 33 -11.57 6.21 7.72
CA ILE A 33 -11.93 6.35 6.30
C ILE A 33 -10.65 6.53 5.51
N ALA A 34 -10.45 5.71 4.48
CA ALA A 34 -9.29 5.74 3.62
C ALA A 34 -9.71 5.66 2.14
N LEU A 35 -9.07 6.44 1.28
CA LEU A 35 -9.29 6.45 -0.17
C LEU A 35 -8.00 5.98 -0.87
N PRO A 36 -8.04 4.89 -1.66
CA PRO A 36 -6.89 4.44 -2.43
C PRO A 36 -6.69 5.31 -3.68
N ILE A 37 -5.44 5.72 -3.96
CA ILE A 37 -5.05 6.47 -5.15
C ILE A 37 -3.76 5.87 -5.70
N HIS A 38 -3.83 5.08 -6.76
CA HIS A 38 -2.67 4.31 -7.26
C HIS A 38 -2.02 3.49 -6.13
N ASP A 39 -0.78 3.82 -5.76
CA ASP A 39 0.01 3.22 -4.67
C ASP A 39 -0.07 4.01 -3.35
N ALA A 40 -0.85 5.10 -3.33
CA ALA A 40 -1.05 5.95 -2.17
C ALA A 40 -2.38 5.69 -1.46
N LEU A 41 -2.42 6.05 -0.18
CA LEU A 41 -3.60 5.96 0.67
C LEU A 41 -3.88 7.33 1.30
N MET A 42 -5.00 7.94 0.92
CA MET A 42 -5.45 9.20 1.51
C MET A 42 -6.26 8.91 2.77
N VAL A 43 -5.86 9.53 3.88
CA VAL A 43 -6.46 9.35 5.21
C VAL A 43 -6.55 10.71 5.93
N PRO A 44 -7.37 10.84 6.98
CA PRO A 44 -7.31 11.99 7.87
C PRO A 44 -5.90 12.21 8.42
N TRP A 45 -5.50 13.47 8.61
CA TRP A 45 -4.17 13.82 9.10
C TRP A 45 -3.79 13.10 10.40
N SER A 46 -4.74 12.98 11.33
CA SER A 46 -4.57 12.29 12.62
C SER A 46 -4.26 10.80 12.47
N ALA A 47 -4.59 10.19 11.35
CA ALA A 47 -4.37 8.77 11.05
C ALA A 47 -3.13 8.51 10.18
N ALA A 48 -2.42 9.55 9.73
CA ALA A 48 -1.31 9.41 8.79
C ALA A 48 -0.17 8.49 9.31
N ALA A 49 0.15 8.56 10.60
CA ALA A 49 1.15 7.67 11.20
C ALA A 49 0.68 6.21 11.19
N THR A 50 -0.56 5.96 11.63
CA THR A 50 -1.18 4.63 11.61
C THR A 50 -1.23 4.04 10.20
N ALA A 51 -1.58 4.86 9.20
CA ALA A 51 -1.61 4.45 7.80
C ALA A 51 -0.20 4.10 7.29
N LYS A 52 0.80 4.93 7.60
CA LYS A 52 2.21 4.67 7.24
C LYS A 52 2.70 3.35 7.81
N ASP A 53 2.46 3.10 9.09
CA ASP A 53 2.90 1.87 9.75
C ASP A 53 2.20 0.63 9.16
N ALA A 54 0.91 0.74 8.87
CA ALA A 54 0.16 -0.32 8.20
C ALA A 54 0.71 -0.59 6.79
N MET A 55 0.95 0.45 5.99
CA MET A 55 1.52 0.34 4.64
C MET A 55 2.86 -0.39 4.65
N LEU A 56 3.79 0.04 5.51
CA LEU A 56 5.10 -0.58 5.62
C LEU A 56 5.02 -2.03 6.11
N SER A 57 4.17 -2.30 7.09
CA SER A 57 3.98 -3.65 7.66
C SER A 57 3.40 -4.64 6.63
N VAL A 58 2.31 -4.26 5.96
CA VAL A 58 1.67 -5.09 4.93
C VAL A 58 2.63 -5.31 3.76
N PHE A 59 3.30 -4.26 3.28
CA PHE A 59 4.24 -4.36 2.17
C PHE A 59 5.40 -5.32 2.50
N GLN A 60 6.03 -5.17 3.66
CA GLN A 60 7.12 -6.03 4.09
C GLN A 60 6.67 -7.49 4.25
N ARG A 61 5.47 -7.73 4.81
CA ARG A 61 4.94 -9.09 4.99
C ARG A 61 4.64 -9.78 3.66
N MET A 62 4.07 -9.07 2.69
CA MET A 62 3.65 -9.66 1.42
C MET A 62 4.80 -9.81 0.41
N THR A 63 5.76 -8.89 0.42
CA THR A 63 6.86 -8.87 -0.56
C THR A 63 8.17 -9.43 -0.01
N GLY A 64 8.36 -9.44 1.32
CA GLY A 64 9.64 -9.71 1.96
C GLY A 64 10.66 -8.56 1.85
N VAL A 65 10.28 -7.43 1.24
CA VAL A 65 11.17 -6.30 0.95
C VAL A 65 10.79 -5.08 1.78
N LYS A 66 11.79 -4.29 2.18
CA LYS A 66 11.57 -3.03 2.90
C LYS A 66 11.01 -1.97 1.95
N GLY A 67 9.84 -1.45 2.29
CA GLY A 67 9.20 -0.33 1.59
C GLY A 67 9.62 1.03 2.13
N ILE A 68 9.21 2.08 1.42
CA ILE A 68 9.34 3.48 1.83
C ILE A 68 7.97 4.12 1.64
N VAL A 69 7.53 4.92 2.62
CA VAL A 69 6.29 5.68 2.54
C VAL A 69 6.57 7.13 2.90
N THR A 70 6.24 8.02 1.99
CA THR A 70 6.35 9.47 2.14
C THR A 70 4.97 10.05 2.37
N ARG A 71 4.86 11.04 3.27
CA ARG A 71 3.63 11.79 3.47
C ARG A 71 3.65 13.03 2.58
N SER A 72 2.64 13.19 1.75
CA SER A 72 2.43 14.39 0.93
C SER A 72 1.16 15.10 1.40
N GLY A 73 1.29 16.37 1.78
CA GLY A 73 0.22 17.18 2.38
C GLY A 73 0.80 18.09 3.47
N VAL A 74 0.51 19.39 3.36
CA VAL A 74 0.92 20.44 4.33
C VAL A 74 -0.15 20.59 5.40
#